data_AF-A0AA96XPW7-F1
#
_entry.id   AF-A0AA96XPW7-F1
#
_cell.length_a   1.000
_cell.length_b   1.000
_cell.length_c   1.000
_cell.angle_alpha   90.00
_cell.angle_beta   90.00
_cell.angle_gamma   90.00
#
_symmetry.space_group_name_H-M   'P 1'
#
loop_
_entity.id
_entity.type
_entity.pdbx_description
1 polymer ?
#
loop_
_entity_poly.entity_id
_entity_poly.type
_entity_poly.pdbx_seq_one_letter_code
_entity_poly.pdbx_strand_id
1 'polypeptide(L)'
;MPSGINPWPVLSTGTALGVNALLGMTDTLTTQQTLVEFLRSVSATGSKTLIFSGHSLGGALAPTLALALFNPSGGPLSTGDWDHVYVLPAAGPTPGNQGFSEFFEQVFPPVSLNLPQPQYDWNQNIWNSLDAVPHAWVVDSLKEIPTLYPANWDGGQVPADITKLVNLAVLASEAGGALPGPYTQLPNIKVPGTFHGSNPITTEDQFWAEVGYQHLEAYQILFGVQSLVSEGSRSALQKMFKRWLGSLSRMPPQSVSRAAAAR
;
A
#
# COMPACT_ATOMS: atom_id res chain seq x y z
N MET A 1 -21.85 3.82 -9.65
CA MET A 1 -20.79 2.91 -10.10
C MET A 1 -20.75 3.00 -11.61
N PRO A 2 -19.58 3.11 -12.24
CA PRO A 2 -19.49 3.06 -13.69
C PRO A 2 -20.10 1.75 -14.20
N SER A 3 -20.83 1.83 -15.32
CA SER A 3 -21.34 0.65 -16.00
C SER A 3 -20.18 -0.18 -16.57
N GLY A 4 -20.26 -1.51 -16.46
CA GLY A 4 -19.34 -2.43 -17.15
C GLY A 4 -18.19 -3.00 -16.31
N ILE A 5 -18.12 -2.69 -15.01
CA ILE A 5 -17.13 -3.30 -14.10
C ILE A 5 -17.72 -4.57 -13.46
N ASN A 6 -17.01 -5.69 -13.60
CA ASN A 6 -17.40 -6.98 -13.04
C ASN A 6 -16.15 -7.76 -12.60
N PRO A 7 -16.01 -8.17 -11.33
CA PRO A 7 -16.98 -8.08 -10.23
C PRO A 7 -17.26 -6.65 -9.76
N TRP A 8 -18.29 -6.46 -8.94
CA TRP A 8 -18.55 -5.16 -8.31
C TRP A 8 -17.33 -4.68 -7.53
N PRO A 9 -16.95 -3.38 -7.63
CA PRO A 9 -15.83 -2.84 -6.87
C PRO A 9 -16.03 -2.99 -5.36
N VAL A 10 -15.11 -3.70 -4.70
CA VAL A 10 -15.10 -3.88 -3.25
C VAL A 10 -13.67 -3.67 -2.72
N LEU A 11 -13.58 -2.96 -1.60
CA LEU A 11 -12.36 -2.73 -0.85
C LEU A 11 -12.41 -3.44 0.51
N SER A 12 -11.25 -3.78 1.04
CA SER A 12 -11.15 -4.41 2.37
C SER A 12 -11.70 -3.51 3.46
N THR A 13 -12.26 -4.10 4.52
CA THR A 13 -12.73 -3.36 5.71
C THR A 13 -11.63 -2.45 6.28
N GLY A 14 -10.39 -2.94 6.35
CA GLY A 14 -9.25 -2.14 6.84
C GLY A 14 -9.00 -0.89 6.00
N THR A 15 -9.08 -1.01 4.67
CA THR A 15 -8.95 0.14 3.76
C THR A 15 -10.13 1.09 3.89
N ALA A 16 -11.36 0.57 4.03
CA ALA A 16 -12.58 1.36 4.22
C ALA A 16 -12.48 2.23 5.47
N LEU A 17 -12.10 1.62 6.60
CA LEU A 17 -11.95 2.31 7.87
C LEU A 17 -10.86 3.38 7.79
N GLY A 18 -9.73 3.08 7.17
CA GLY A 18 -8.65 4.05 6.97
C GLY A 18 -9.09 5.26 6.14
N VAL A 19 -9.74 5.05 5.00
CA VAL A 19 -10.23 6.15 4.15
C VAL A 19 -11.33 6.95 4.85
N ASN A 20 -12.26 6.29 5.53
CA ASN A 20 -13.31 6.98 6.29
C ASN A 20 -12.74 7.82 7.43
N ALA A 21 -11.70 7.33 8.11
CA ALA A 21 -10.98 8.13 9.11
C ALA A 21 -10.35 9.37 8.47
N LEU A 22 -9.66 9.23 7.33
CA LEU A 22 -9.05 10.35 6.61
C LEU A 22 -10.09 11.39 6.14
N LEU A 23 -11.24 10.93 5.62
CA LEU A 23 -12.34 11.81 5.21
C LEU A 23 -13.01 12.52 6.39
N GLY A 24 -12.99 11.91 7.59
CA GLY A 24 -13.54 12.48 8.82
C GLY A 24 -12.59 13.39 9.59
N MET A 25 -11.34 13.56 9.14
CA MET A 25 -10.38 14.46 9.79
C MET A 25 -10.70 15.93 9.45
N THR A 26 -10.54 16.78 10.46
CA THR A 26 -10.55 18.25 10.35
C THR A 26 -9.21 18.77 10.83
N ASP A 27 -8.59 19.67 10.08
CA ASP A 27 -7.44 20.42 10.58
C ASP A 27 -7.90 21.45 11.61
N THR A 28 -7.78 21.09 12.88
CA THR A 28 -8.22 21.94 14.01
C THR A 28 -7.22 23.02 14.40
N LEU A 29 -6.07 23.09 13.73
CA LEU A 29 -4.98 23.99 14.10
C LEU A 29 -4.88 25.20 13.17
N THR A 30 -5.08 25.01 11.86
CA THR A 30 -4.78 26.08 10.88
C THR A 30 -6.03 26.52 10.12
N THR A 31 -6.69 25.59 9.43
CA THR A 31 -7.76 25.91 8.47
C THR A 31 -9.17 25.75 9.03
N GLN A 32 -9.35 24.94 10.07
CA GLN A 32 -10.66 24.50 10.57
C GLN A 32 -11.53 23.83 9.49
N GLN A 33 -10.87 23.18 8.52
CA GLN A 33 -11.52 22.55 7.38
C GLN A 33 -11.27 21.04 7.36
N THR A 34 -12.25 20.30 6.85
CA THR A 34 -12.05 18.94 6.35
C THR A 34 -11.22 18.95 5.08
N LEU A 35 -10.68 17.79 4.69
CA LEU A 35 -9.94 17.67 3.43
C LEU A 35 -10.77 18.12 2.22
N VAL A 36 -12.06 17.77 2.18
CA VAL A 36 -12.96 18.12 1.07
C VAL A 36 -13.16 19.64 0.98
N GLU A 37 -13.40 20.30 2.11
CA GLU A 37 -13.57 21.76 2.18
C GLU A 37 -12.29 22.47 1.76
N PHE A 38 -11.14 22.01 2.26
CA PHE A 38 -9.85 22.57 1.89
C PHE A 38 -9.59 22.44 0.39
N LEU A 39 -9.73 21.24 -0.18
CA LEU A 39 -9.48 21.01 -1.61
C LEU A 39 -10.41 21.84 -2.51
N ARG A 40 -11.68 22.04 -2.13
CA ARG A 40 -12.59 22.95 -2.85
C ARG A 40 -12.15 24.41 -2.75
N SER A 41 -11.59 24.84 -1.62
CA SER A 41 -11.15 26.21 -1.44
C SER A 41 -9.92 26.56 -2.28
N VAL A 42 -9.10 25.57 -2.63
CA VAL A 42 -7.86 25.75 -3.41
C VAL A 42 -7.98 25.25 -4.85
N SER A 43 -9.02 24.50 -5.19
CA SER A 43 -9.27 24.06 -6.57
C SER A 43 -9.47 25.28 -7.45
N ALA A 44 -8.72 25.36 -8.54
CA ALA A 44 -8.79 26.46 -9.48
C ALA A 44 -8.75 25.86 -10.88
N THR A 45 -9.88 25.95 -11.58
CA THR A 45 -10.13 25.30 -12.86
C THR A 45 -8.90 25.34 -13.77
N GLY A 46 -8.31 24.16 -14.00
CA GLY A 46 -7.24 23.95 -14.98
C GLY A 46 -5.89 24.61 -14.71
N SER A 47 -5.58 25.03 -13.47
CA SER A 47 -4.32 25.78 -13.19
C SER A 47 -3.40 25.12 -12.15
N LYS A 48 -3.82 24.00 -11.55
CA LYS A 48 -3.10 23.34 -10.46
C LYS A 48 -3.04 21.84 -10.66
N THR A 49 -1.88 21.26 -10.36
CA THR A 49 -1.71 19.81 -10.24
C THR A 49 -1.91 19.38 -8.80
N LEU A 50 -2.74 18.37 -8.59
CA LEU A 50 -2.95 17.70 -7.31
C LEU A 50 -2.37 16.29 -7.36
N ILE A 51 -1.56 15.92 -6.36
CA ILE A 51 -0.95 14.59 -6.29
C ILE A 51 -1.29 13.96 -4.94
N PHE A 52 -1.93 12.80 -4.98
CA PHE A 52 -2.14 11.95 -3.80
C PHE A 52 -0.97 10.97 -3.71
N SER A 53 -0.23 11.00 -2.61
CA SER A 53 0.87 10.05 -2.39
C SER A 53 0.83 9.48 -0.99
N GLY A 54 1.41 8.29 -0.84
CA GLY A 54 1.53 7.61 0.44
C GLY A 54 2.40 6.38 0.31
N HIS A 55 3.03 6.00 1.41
CA HIS A 55 3.88 4.82 1.56
C HIS A 55 3.23 3.79 2.49
N SER A 56 3.47 2.50 2.27
CA SER A 56 2.98 1.41 3.14
C SER A 56 1.45 1.40 3.18
N LEU A 57 0.84 1.44 4.37
CA LEU A 57 -0.60 1.68 4.53
C LEU A 57 -1.08 2.90 3.72
N GLY A 58 -0.29 3.99 3.70
CA GLY A 58 -0.57 5.17 2.88
C GLY A 58 -0.57 4.87 1.37
N GLY A 59 0.20 3.88 0.91
CA GLY A 59 0.19 3.42 -0.48
C GLY A 59 -1.11 2.70 -0.87
N ALA A 60 -1.83 2.11 0.09
CA ALA A 60 -3.18 1.59 -0.13
C ALA A 60 -4.25 2.68 0.04
N LEU A 61 -4.08 3.57 1.02
CA LEU A 61 -5.08 4.59 1.36
C LEU A 61 -5.10 5.76 0.38
N ALA A 62 -3.96 6.25 -0.10
CA ALA A 62 -3.89 7.38 -1.03
C ALA A 62 -4.67 7.15 -2.34
N PRO A 63 -4.48 6.04 -3.10
CA PRO A 63 -5.27 5.77 -4.30
C PRO A 63 -6.76 5.59 -3.99
N THR A 64 -7.09 4.95 -2.86
CA THR A 64 -8.47 4.72 -2.46
C THR A 64 -9.16 6.04 -2.08
N LEU A 65 -8.46 6.93 -1.36
CA LEU A 65 -8.95 8.26 -1.00
C LEU A 65 -9.16 9.13 -2.24
N ALA A 66 -8.19 9.12 -3.18
CA ALA A 66 -8.33 9.82 -4.45
C ALA A 66 -9.57 9.33 -5.20
N LEU A 67 -9.78 8.01 -5.30
CA LEU A 67 -10.96 7.44 -5.93
C LEU A 67 -12.26 7.81 -5.20
N ALA A 68 -12.28 7.80 -3.87
CA ALA A 68 -13.45 8.22 -3.10
C ALA A 68 -13.82 9.70 -3.35
N LEU A 69 -12.82 10.56 -3.51
CA LEU A 69 -13.01 11.99 -3.74
C LEU A 69 -13.44 12.32 -5.18
N PHE A 70 -12.88 11.62 -6.17
CA PHE A 70 -13.02 11.93 -7.60
C PHE A 70 -13.84 10.91 -8.40
N ASN A 71 -14.50 9.96 -7.74
CA ASN A 71 -15.39 9.01 -8.39
C ASN A 71 -16.48 9.75 -9.22
N PRO A 72 -16.57 9.53 -10.54
CA PRO A 72 -17.55 10.22 -11.40
C PRO A 72 -19.01 9.84 -11.10
N SER A 73 -19.25 8.77 -10.34
CA SER A 73 -20.58 8.31 -9.90
C SER A 73 -21.06 8.89 -8.56
N GLY A 74 -20.44 9.96 -8.04
CA GLY A 74 -20.89 10.62 -6.79
C GLY A 74 -19.80 11.06 -5.83
N GLY A 75 -18.54 11.11 -6.27
CA GLY A 75 -17.46 11.74 -5.52
C GLY A 75 -17.72 13.25 -5.34
N PRO A 76 -17.26 13.84 -4.22
CA PRO A 76 -17.49 15.25 -3.89
C PRO A 76 -16.70 16.26 -4.74
N LEU A 77 -15.73 15.81 -5.54
CA LEU A 77 -14.84 16.64 -6.36
C LEU A 77 -14.82 16.17 -7.82
N SER A 78 -14.52 17.09 -8.74
CA SER A 78 -14.34 16.79 -10.17
C SER A 78 -12.86 16.89 -10.55
N THR A 79 -12.36 15.93 -11.33
CA THR A 79 -10.98 16.00 -11.87
C THR A 79 -10.81 17.19 -12.81
N GLY A 80 -11.88 17.66 -13.45
CA GLY A 80 -11.87 18.84 -14.33
C GLY A 80 -11.67 20.18 -13.61
N ASP A 81 -11.73 20.21 -12.28
CA ASP A 81 -11.41 21.41 -11.48
C ASP A 81 -9.89 21.62 -11.32
N TRP A 82 -9.09 20.68 -11.83
CA TRP A 82 -7.63 20.66 -11.74
C TRP A 82 -7.03 20.59 -13.15
N ASP A 83 -5.77 21.02 -13.29
CA ASP A 83 -5.01 20.76 -14.51
C ASP A 83 -4.72 19.25 -14.62
N HIS A 84 -4.24 18.68 -13.52
CA HIS A 84 -4.00 17.26 -13.37
C HIS A 84 -4.33 16.77 -11.96
N VAL A 85 -4.86 15.55 -11.87
CA VAL A 85 -4.97 14.79 -10.62
C VAL A 85 -4.22 13.48 -10.80
N TYR A 86 -3.16 13.29 -10.03
CA TYR A 86 -2.34 12.08 -10.07
C TYR A 86 -2.33 11.37 -8.73
N VAL A 87 -2.02 10.07 -8.79
CA VAL A 87 -1.72 9.28 -7.60
C VAL A 87 -0.31 8.69 -7.74
N LEU A 88 0.45 8.74 -6.65
CA LEU A 88 1.78 8.13 -6.51
C LEU A 88 1.82 7.27 -5.25
N PRO A 89 1.12 6.11 -5.24
CA PRO A 89 1.25 5.14 -4.17
C PRO A 89 2.60 4.42 -4.27
N ALA A 90 3.22 4.18 -3.11
CA ALA A 90 4.42 3.37 -3.00
C ALA A 90 4.27 2.32 -1.89
N ALA A 91 4.83 1.13 -2.10
CA ALA A 91 4.85 0.06 -1.11
C ALA A 91 3.46 -0.32 -0.55
N GLY A 92 2.40 -0.06 -1.31
CA GLY A 92 1.02 -0.27 -0.85
C GLY A 92 0.62 -1.75 -0.91
N PRO A 93 0.00 -2.32 0.15
CA PRO A 93 -0.69 -3.59 0.02
C PRO A 93 -1.98 -3.43 -0.82
N THR A 94 -2.52 -4.53 -1.31
CA THR A 94 -3.72 -4.57 -2.14
C THR A 94 -4.96 -4.07 -1.39
N PRO A 95 -5.62 -2.98 -1.85
CA PRO A 95 -6.76 -2.39 -1.13
C PRO A 95 -8.07 -3.18 -1.29
N GLY A 96 -8.26 -3.88 -2.43
CA GLY A 96 -9.55 -4.46 -2.81
C GLY A 96 -9.48 -5.55 -3.88
N ASN A 97 -10.63 -5.85 -4.48
CA ASN A 97 -10.78 -6.87 -5.52
C ASN A 97 -10.49 -6.34 -6.94
N GLN A 98 -10.62 -7.19 -7.94
CA GLN A 98 -10.46 -6.84 -9.35
C GLN A 98 -11.35 -5.67 -9.78
N GLY A 99 -12.63 -5.69 -9.41
CA GLY A 99 -13.55 -4.59 -9.73
C GLY A 99 -13.09 -3.24 -9.18
N PHE A 100 -12.50 -3.23 -7.99
CA PHE A 100 -11.91 -2.01 -7.42
C PHE A 100 -10.67 -1.56 -8.20
N SER A 101 -9.79 -2.49 -8.58
CA SER A 101 -8.61 -2.20 -9.38
C SER A 101 -8.96 -1.62 -10.76
N GLU A 102 -9.91 -2.24 -11.46
CA GLU A 102 -10.42 -1.76 -12.75
C GLU A 102 -11.10 -0.41 -12.61
N PHE A 103 -11.85 -0.18 -11.53
CA PHE A 103 -12.50 1.10 -11.30
C PHE A 103 -11.47 2.21 -11.05
N PHE A 104 -10.44 1.92 -10.26
CA PHE A 104 -9.34 2.84 -10.08
C PHE A 104 -8.67 3.18 -11.41
N GLU A 105 -8.34 2.18 -12.23
CA GLU A 105 -7.71 2.37 -13.54
C GLU A 105 -8.57 3.20 -14.50
N GLN A 106 -9.90 3.05 -14.47
CA GLN A 106 -10.80 3.85 -15.30
C GLN A 106 -10.80 5.34 -14.92
N VAL A 107 -10.70 5.66 -13.63
CA VAL A 107 -10.70 7.05 -13.14
C VAL A 107 -9.29 7.65 -13.23
N PHE A 108 -8.27 6.84 -12.96
CA PHE A 108 -6.86 7.19 -12.95
C PHE A 108 -6.08 6.21 -13.82
N PRO A 109 -6.13 6.34 -15.16
CA PRO A 109 -5.38 5.45 -16.04
C PRO A 109 -3.87 5.62 -15.81
N PRO A 110 -3.06 4.55 -15.95
CA PRO A 110 -1.61 4.64 -15.93
C PRO A 110 -1.10 5.74 -16.87
N VAL A 111 -0.22 6.61 -16.35
CA VAL A 111 0.40 7.68 -17.14
C VAL A 111 1.90 7.49 -17.11
N SER A 112 2.48 7.16 -18.26
CA SER A 112 3.92 7.13 -18.40
C SER A 112 4.47 8.53 -18.67
N LEU A 113 5.58 8.85 -18.00
CA LEU A 113 6.32 10.08 -18.25
C LEU A 113 7.35 9.93 -19.38
N ASN A 114 7.47 8.73 -19.98
CA ASN A 114 8.54 8.38 -20.94
C ASN A 114 9.94 8.69 -20.39
N LEU A 115 10.11 8.61 -19.06
CA LEU A 115 11.39 8.76 -18.40
C LEU A 115 12.15 7.43 -18.47
N PRO A 116 13.50 7.43 -18.46
CA PRO A 116 14.29 6.20 -18.49
C PRO A 116 14.02 5.25 -17.30
N GLN A 117 13.49 5.79 -16.21
CA GLN A 117 13.26 5.11 -14.94
C GLN A 117 11.74 4.96 -14.77
N PRO A 118 11.16 3.75 -14.94
CA PRO A 118 9.70 3.56 -14.96
C PRO A 118 9.06 3.81 -13.59
N GLN A 119 9.81 3.81 -12.49
CA GLN A 119 9.30 4.10 -11.14
C GLN A 119 8.83 5.55 -10.94
N TYR A 120 8.78 6.36 -11.99
CA TYR A 120 8.27 7.73 -11.97
C TYR A 120 6.93 7.88 -12.70
N ASP A 121 6.38 6.80 -13.24
CA ASP A 121 5.07 6.82 -13.89
C ASP A 121 3.95 6.96 -12.83
N TRP A 122 2.88 7.67 -13.20
CA TRP A 122 1.77 7.98 -12.30
C TRP A 122 0.66 6.94 -12.36
N ASN A 123 -0.22 7.01 -11.36
CA ASN A 123 -1.45 6.24 -11.24
C ASN A 123 -1.20 4.73 -11.16
N GLN A 124 -0.05 4.35 -10.63
CA GLN A 124 0.34 2.96 -10.44
C GLN A 124 1.05 2.80 -9.09
N ASN A 125 0.76 1.72 -8.37
CA ASN A 125 1.47 1.41 -7.13
C ASN A 125 2.90 0.98 -7.47
N ILE A 126 3.88 1.79 -7.08
CA ILE A 126 5.29 1.50 -7.30
C ILE A 126 5.81 0.66 -6.13
N TRP A 127 6.38 -0.50 -6.44
CA TRP A 127 6.82 -1.40 -5.39
C TRP A 127 8.10 -2.16 -5.70
N ASN A 128 8.90 -2.35 -4.65
CA ASN A 128 10.14 -3.11 -4.66
C ASN A 128 9.83 -4.61 -4.60
N SER A 129 10.36 -5.41 -5.53
CA SER A 129 10.11 -6.85 -5.61
C SER A 129 10.54 -7.66 -4.38
N LEU A 130 11.39 -7.08 -3.53
CA LEU A 130 11.86 -7.68 -2.28
C LEU A 130 11.12 -7.13 -1.05
N ASP A 131 10.17 -6.22 -1.23
CA ASP A 131 9.29 -5.74 -0.16
C ASP A 131 8.11 -6.70 0.04
N ALA A 132 7.97 -7.22 1.25
CA ALA A 132 6.91 -8.16 1.60
C ALA A 132 5.52 -7.52 1.72
N VAL A 133 5.41 -6.20 1.90
CA VAL A 133 4.10 -5.54 2.13
C VAL A 133 3.21 -5.54 0.88
N PRO A 134 3.68 -5.16 -0.31
CA PRO A 134 2.91 -5.23 -1.56
C PRO A 134 2.43 -6.63 -1.96
N HIS A 135 3.05 -7.68 -1.42
CA HIS A 135 2.61 -9.06 -1.64
C HIS A 135 1.24 -9.34 -0.99
N ALA A 136 0.93 -8.64 0.11
CA ALA A 136 -0.40 -8.71 0.68
C ALA A 136 -1.37 -7.89 -0.19
N TRP A 137 -2.57 -8.36 -0.53
CA TRP A 137 -3.25 -9.58 -0.06
C TRP A 137 -3.47 -10.59 -1.18
N VAL A 138 -2.72 -10.52 -2.29
CA VAL A 138 -2.83 -11.52 -3.37
C VAL A 138 -2.30 -12.86 -2.87
N VAL A 139 -3.11 -13.92 -2.94
CA VAL A 139 -2.81 -15.22 -2.31
C VAL A 139 -1.46 -15.79 -2.78
N ASP A 140 -1.20 -15.75 -4.08
CA ASP A 140 0.03 -16.32 -4.62
C ASP A 140 1.25 -15.47 -4.24
N SER A 141 1.13 -14.15 -4.27
CA SER A 141 2.21 -13.26 -3.80
C SER A 141 2.48 -13.42 -2.31
N LEU A 142 1.46 -13.58 -1.46
CA LEU A 142 1.65 -13.88 -0.04
C LEU A 142 2.50 -15.13 0.19
N LYS A 143 2.29 -16.18 -0.61
CA LYS A 143 3.05 -17.44 -0.53
C LYS A 143 4.52 -17.29 -0.94
N GLU A 144 4.89 -16.24 -1.66
CA GLU A 144 6.28 -15.95 -2.02
C GLU A 144 7.09 -15.37 -0.85
N ILE A 145 6.43 -14.73 0.13
CA ILE A 145 7.07 -14.01 1.25
C ILE A 145 8.15 -14.84 1.96
N PRO A 146 7.92 -16.12 2.35
CA PRO A 146 8.91 -16.94 3.04
C PRO A 146 10.22 -17.13 2.27
N THR A 147 10.18 -16.95 0.94
CA THR A 147 11.29 -17.20 0.01
C THR A 147 11.77 -15.95 -0.71
N LEU A 148 11.33 -14.76 -0.30
CA LEU A 148 11.72 -13.49 -0.92
C LEU A 148 13.23 -13.26 -0.88
N TYR A 149 13.91 -13.74 0.16
CA TYR A 149 15.33 -13.50 0.39
C TYR A 149 16.13 -14.79 0.28
N PRO A 150 17.38 -14.72 -0.22
CA PRO A 150 18.30 -15.84 -0.11
C PRO A 150 18.46 -16.23 1.36
N ALA A 151 18.11 -17.47 1.69
CA ALA A 151 18.12 -17.96 3.07
C ALA A 151 18.79 -19.34 3.17
N ASN A 152 19.51 -19.54 4.27
CA ASN A 152 20.08 -20.80 4.71
C ASN A 152 19.77 -20.97 6.20
N TRP A 153 18.53 -21.35 6.49
CA TRP A 153 18.00 -21.42 7.84
C TRP A 153 18.74 -22.45 8.70
N ASP A 154 18.98 -22.09 9.96
CA ASP A 154 19.42 -23.06 10.96
C ASP A 154 18.32 -24.13 11.15
N GLY A 155 18.60 -25.37 10.77
CA GLY A 155 17.61 -26.46 10.66
C GLY A 155 17.06 -26.73 9.25
N GLY A 156 17.49 -25.97 8.24
CA GLY A 156 17.25 -26.27 6.82
C GLY A 156 15.83 -26.02 6.32
N GLN A 157 14.96 -25.38 7.11
CA GLN A 157 13.56 -25.07 6.78
C GLN A 157 13.22 -23.64 7.22
N VAL A 158 12.26 -23.00 6.56
CA VAL A 158 11.76 -21.68 6.98
C VAL A 158 11.22 -21.77 8.42
N PRO A 159 11.55 -20.81 9.30
CA PRO A 159 10.99 -20.72 10.65
C PRO A 159 9.46 -20.88 10.67
N ALA A 160 8.98 -21.65 11.64
CA ALA A 160 7.57 -21.99 11.76
C ALA A 160 6.69 -20.75 11.97
N ASP A 161 7.19 -19.73 12.66
CA ASP A 161 6.45 -18.50 12.92
C ASP A 161 6.21 -17.67 11.65
N ILE A 162 7.22 -17.56 10.77
CA ILE A 162 7.06 -16.94 9.45
C ILE A 162 6.02 -17.69 8.62
N THR A 163 6.15 -19.02 8.54
CA THR A 163 5.21 -19.88 7.79
C THR A 163 3.78 -19.75 8.33
N LYS A 164 3.62 -19.71 9.65
CA LYS A 164 2.32 -19.55 10.31
C LYS A 164 1.69 -18.18 10.01
N LEU A 165 2.47 -17.10 10.06
CA LEU A 165 1.98 -15.75 9.74
C LEU A 165 1.50 -15.66 8.30
N VAL A 166 2.27 -16.19 7.35
CA VAL A 166 1.90 -16.23 5.93
C VAL A 166 0.64 -17.06 5.71
N ASN A 167 0.53 -18.24 6.32
CA ASN A 167 -0.66 -19.07 6.22
C ASN A 167 -1.91 -18.38 6.79
N LEU A 168 -1.78 -17.68 7.92
CA LEU A 168 -2.88 -16.88 8.47
C LEU A 168 -3.28 -15.73 7.54
N ALA A 169 -2.30 -15.09 6.88
CA ALA A 169 -2.57 -14.04 5.91
C ALA A 169 -3.27 -14.58 4.66
N VAL A 170 -2.88 -15.75 4.16
CA VAL A 170 -3.54 -16.45 3.05
C VAL A 170 -4.99 -16.78 3.41
N LEU A 171 -5.23 -17.37 4.59
CA LEU A 171 -6.59 -17.68 5.05
C LEU A 171 -7.46 -16.41 5.17
N ALA A 172 -6.90 -15.31 5.66
CA ALA A 172 -7.59 -14.03 5.76
C ALA A 172 -7.91 -13.44 4.36
N SER A 173 -6.98 -13.57 3.42
CA SER A 173 -7.18 -13.16 2.03
C SER A 173 -8.29 -13.97 1.35
N GLU A 174 -8.25 -15.30 1.46
CA GLU A 174 -9.26 -16.21 0.90
C GLU A 174 -10.65 -15.94 1.51
N ALA A 175 -10.73 -15.76 2.83
CA ALA A 175 -11.99 -15.43 3.49
C ALA A 175 -12.54 -14.06 3.05
N GLY A 176 -11.67 -13.04 2.93
CA GLY A 176 -12.06 -11.71 2.46
C GLY A 176 -12.50 -11.69 0.99
N GLY A 177 -11.91 -12.55 0.17
CA GLY A 177 -12.22 -12.67 -1.26
C GLY A 177 -13.34 -13.66 -1.61
N ALA A 178 -13.83 -14.46 -0.65
CA ALA A 178 -14.76 -15.55 -0.91
C ALA A 178 -16.08 -15.11 -1.58
N LEU A 179 -16.59 -13.93 -1.24
CA LEU A 179 -17.80 -13.35 -1.84
C LEU A 179 -17.49 -12.31 -2.94
N PRO A 180 -16.64 -11.29 -2.72
CA PRO A 180 -16.42 -10.24 -3.71
C PRO A 180 -15.43 -10.61 -4.82
N GLY A 181 -14.81 -11.79 -4.75
CA GLY A 181 -13.69 -12.19 -5.60
C GLY A 181 -12.34 -11.89 -4.94
N PRO A 182 -11.25 -12.50 -5.44
CA PRO A 182 -9.92 -12.40 -4.84
C PRO A 182 -9.39 -10.96 -4.85
N TYR A 183 -8.52 -10.67 -3.87
CA TYR A 183 -7.72 -9.44 -3.88
C TYR A 183 -6.91 -9.35 -5.16
N THR A 184 -6.93 -8.18 -5.79
CA THR A 184 -6.22 -7.92 -7.06
C THR A 184 -5.48 -6.60 -6.92
N GLN A 185 -4.16 -6.61 -7.16
CA GLN A 185 -3.35 -5.39 -7.08
C GLN A 185 -3.94 -4.30 -8.00
N LEU A 186 -3.76 -3.05 -7.59
CA LEU A 186 -3.92 -1.90 -8.47
C LEU A 186 -2.96 -2.02 -9.68
N PRO A 187 -3.17 -1.25 -10.76
CA PRO A 187 -2.11 -1.01 -11.73
C PRO A 187 -0.81 -0.70 -10.99
N ASN A 188 0.28 -1.38 -11.34
CA ASN A 188 1.48 -1.38 -10.52
C ASN A 188 2.76 -1.49 -11.35
N ILE A 189 3.84 -0.99 -10.76
CA ILE A 189 5.18 -1.06 -11.30
C ILE A 189 6.04 -1.82 -10.30
N LYS A 190 6.32 -3.08 -10.63
CA LYS A 190 7.26 -3.91 -9.87
C LYS A 190 8.68 -3.55 -10.30
N VAL A 191 9.45 -2.99 -9.37
CA VAL A 191 10.86 -2.68 -9.57
C VAL A 191 11.74 -3.79 -8.97
N PRO A 192 12.76 -4.30 -9.68
CA PRO A 192 13.69 -5.27 -9.11
C PRO A 192 14.37 -4.75 -7.84
N GLY A 193 14.18 -5.45 -6.73
CA GLY A 193 14.85 -5.19 -5.48
C GLY A 193 16.30 -5.67 -5.48
N THR A 194 17.11 -5.06 -4.61
CA THR A 194 18.48 -5.50 -4.33
C THR A 194 18.56 -5.94 -2.89
N PHE A 195 19.00 -7.18 -2.64
CA PHE A 195 19.22 -7.70 -1.30
C PHE A 195 20.32 -6.89 -0.60
N HIS A 196 20.09 -6.47 0.64
CA HIS A 196 21.01 -5.58 1.36
C HIS A 196 22.13 -6.32 2.09
N GLY A 197 21.97 -7.62 2.35
CA GLY A 197 22.93 -8.44 3.10
C GLY A 197 24.08 -9.02 2.26
N SER A 198 25.19 -9.35 2.92
CA SER A 198 26.35 -10.03 2.31
C SER A 198 26.32 -11.56 2.42
N ASN A 199 25.39 -12.11 3.21
CA ASN A 199 25.24 -13.54 3.47
C ASN A 199 23.75 -13.91 3.39
N PRO A 200 23.41 -15.18 3.07
CA PRO A 200 22.02 -15.61 3.15
C PRO A 200 21.48 -15.43 4.57
N ILE A 201 20.18 -15.20 4.68
CA ILE A 201 19.46 -15.10 5.93
C ILE A 201 19.51 -16.44 6.66
N THR A 202 19.95 -16.43 7.92
CA THR A 202 20.09 -17.64 8.75
C THR A 202 19.15 -17.65 9.95
N THR A 203 18.68 -16.48 10.39
CA THR A 203 17.81 -16.31 11.55
C THR A 203 16.54 -15.53 11.20
N GLU A 204 15.48 -15.74 11.98
CA GLU A 204 14.23 -14.98 11.83
C GLU A 204 14.44 -13.47 12.05
N ASP A 205 15.33 -13.08 12.97
CA ASP A 205 15.67 -11.67 13.19
C ASP A 205 16.29 -11.02 11.94
N GLN A 206 17.13 -11.75 11.21
CA GLN A 206 17.71 -11.29 9.94
C GLN A 206 16.64 -11.16 8.86
N PHE A 207 15.68 -12.09 8.82
CA PHE A 207 14.53 -12.01 7.91
C PHE A 207 13.72 -10.74 8.14
N TRP A 208 13.29 -10.50 9.38
CA TRP A 208 12.49 -9.31 9.71
C TRP A 208 13.27 -8.01 9.57
N ALA A 209 14.59 -8.03 9.78
CA ALA A 209 15.46 -6.90 9.48
C ALA A 209 15.47 -6.59 7.97
N GLU A 210 15.58 -7.61 7.12
CA GLU A 210 15.53 -7.44 5.67
C GLU A 210 14.15 -6.97 5.20
N VAL A 211 13.05 -7.52 5.73
CA VAL A 211 11.69 -7.01 5.48
C VAL A 211 11.61 -5.51 5.78
N GLY A 212 12.15 -5.08 6.93
CA GLY A 212 12.16 -3.67 7.31
C GLY A 212 13.01 -2.78 6.40
N TYR A 213 14.17 -3.27 5.98
CA TYR A 213 15.02 -2.57 5.03
C TYR A 213 14.32 -2.39 3.69
N GLN A 214 13.81 -3.49 3.12
CA GLN A 214 13.17 -3.51 1.81
C GLN A 214 11.89 -2.68 1.77
N HIS A 215 11.18 -2.59 2.90
CA HIS A 215 9.97 -1.79 3.01
C HIS A 215 10.23 -0.29 3.22
N LEU A 216 11.36 0.12 3.82
CA LEU A 216 11.61 1.52 4.19
C LEU A 216 12.78 2.15 3.43
N GLU A 217 13.96 1.58 3.57
CA GLU A 217 15.21 2.19 3.08
C GLU A 217 15.38 1.99 1.59
N ALA A 218 15.01 0.82 1.07
CA ALA A 218 15.11 0.51 -0.35
C ALA A 218 14.35 1.51 -1.22
N TYR A 219 13.20 2.03 -0.76
CA TYR A 219 12.45 3.06 -1.48
C TYR A 219 13.17 4.42 -1.51
N GLN A 220 13.92 4.78 -0.47
CA GLN A 220 14.73 6.00 -0.51
C GLN A 220 15.82 5.91 -1.57
N ILE A 221 16.38 4.72 -1.77
CA ILE A 221 17.34 4.42 -2.83
C ILE A 221 16.65 4.48 -4.19
N LEU A 222 15.52 3.77 -4.31
CA LEU A 222 14.74 3.66 -5.54
C LEU A 222 14.33 5.02 -6.12
N PHE A 223 13.91 5.93 -5.24
CA PHE A 223 13.51 7.29 -5.62
C PHE A 223 14.67 8.29 -5.61
N GLY A 224 15.88 7.90 -5.22
CA GLY A 224 17.04 8.80 -5.15
C GLY A 224 16.90 9.91 -4.09
N VAL A 225 16.09 9.69 -3.05
CA VAL A 225 15.76 10.69 -2.02
C VAL A 225 16.50 10.48 -0.71
N GLN A 226 17.48 9.57 -0.66
CA GLN A 226 18.22 9.28 0.57
C GLN A 226 18.75 10.57 1.23
N SER A 227 19.39 11.45 0.48
CA SER A 227 19.95 12.70 1.00
C SER A 227 18.92 13.67 1.59
N LEU A 228 17.64 13.49 1.28
CA LEU A 228 16.53 14.32 1.77
C LEU A 228 15.97 13.81 3.11
N VAL A 229 16.25 12.55 3.47
CA VAL A 229 15.74 11.95 4.71
C VAL A 229 16.82 12.00 5.79
N SER A 230 16.56 12.73 6.87
CA SER A 230 17.48 12.82 8.01
C SER A 230 17.69 11.46 8.68
N GLU A 231 18.88 11.23 9.25
CA GLU A 231 19.18 10.00 10.01
C GLU A 231 18.20 9.76 11.17
N GLY A 232 17.77 10.85 11.83
CA GLY A 232 16.76 10.80 12.89
C GLY A 232 15.41 10.29 12.39
N SER A 233 14.96 10.77 11.23
CA SER A 233 13.72 10.32 10.58
C SER A 233 13.79 8.84 10.18
N ARG A 234 14.91 8.40 9.59
CA ARG A 234 15.13 6.98 9.24
C ARG A 234 15.06 6.08 10.47
N SER A 235 15.77 6.46 11.53
CA SER A 235 15.81 5.70 12.79
C SER A 235 14.43 5.61 13.45
N ALA A 236 13.63 6.67 13.39
CA ALA A 236 12.27 6.68 13.92
C ALA A 236 11.34 5.73 13.15
N LEU A 237 11.39 5.77 11.81
CA LEU A 237 10.60 4.89 10.94
C LEU A 237 10.95 3.42 11.16
N GLN A 238 12.24 3.08 11.23
CA GLN A 238 12.70 1.72 11.54
C GLN A 238 12.19 1.24 12.91
N LYS A 239 12.26 2.09 13.94
CA LYS A 239 11.75 1.75 15.28
C LYS A 239 10.24 1.54 15.28
N MET A 240 9.49 2.37 14.57
CA MET A 240 8.04 2.20 14.41
C MET A 240 7.71 0.87 13.71
N PHE A 241 8.41 0.57 12.61
CA PHE A 241 8.20 -0.66 11.86
C PHE A 241 8.57 -1.91 12.69
N LYS A 242 9.70 -1.88 13.40
CA LYS A 242 10.09 -2.96 14.34
C LYS A 242 9.07 -3.16 15.45
N ARG A 243 8.50 -2.09 16.01
CA ARG A 243 7.41 -2.18 17.00
C ARG A 243 6.15 -2.80 16.40
N TRP A 244 5.81 -2.44 15.17
CA TRP A 244 4.66 -3.01 14.47
C TRP A 244 4.87 -4.51 14.18
N LEU A 245 6.02 -4.90 13.64
CA LEU A 245 6.39 -6.32 13.45
C LEU A 245 6.36 -7.10 14.78
N GLY A 246 6.96 -6.55 15.83
CA GLY A 246 6.94 -7.15 17.16
C GLY A 246 5.54 -7.24 17.80
N SER A 247 4.55 -6.48 17.29
CA SER A 247 3.16 -6.63 17.69
C SER A 247 2.47 -7.79 16.98
N LEU A 248 2.82 -8.07 15.71
CA LEU A 248 2.28 -9.19 14.94
C LEU A 248 2.69 -10.55 15.51
N SER A 249 3.93 -10.68 15.98
CA SER A 249 4.42 -11.91 16.63
C SER A 249 3.80 -12.18 18.01
N ARG A 250 3.13 -11.18 18.62
CA ARG A 250 2.47 -11.28 19.93
C ARG A 250 0.95 -11.34 19.86
N MET A 251 0.38 -11.29 18.66
CA MET A 251 -1.08 -11.31 18.46
C MET A 251 -1.63 -12.74 18.56
N PRO A 252 -2.58 -13.03 19.48
CA PRO A 252 -3.22 -14.34 19.54
C PRO A 252 -4.06 -14.59 18.26
N PRO A 253 -4.25 -15.86 17.85
CA PRO A 253 -4.90 -16.24 16.59
C PRO A 253 -6.29 -15.63 16.34
N GLN A 254 -6.98 -15.20 17.40
CA GLN A 254 -8.31 -14.58 17.33
C GLN A 254 -8.31 -13.07 16.99
N SER A 255 -7.15 -12.42 16.91
CA SER A 255 -7.06 -10.96 16.64
C SER A 255 -6.92 -10.61 15.15
N VAL A 256 -6.44 -11.55 14.32
CA VAL A 256 -6.40 -11.40 12.86
C VAL A 256 -7.83 -11.34 12.30
N SER A 257 -8.79 -12.06 12.90
CA SER A 257 -10.20 -11.97 12.51
C SER A 257 -10.91 -10.72 13.04
N ARG A 258 -10.49 -10.14 14.18
CA ARG A 258 -11.09 -8.90 14.70
C ARG A 258 -10.65 -7.64 13.98
N ALA A 259 -9.46 -7.59 13.37
CA ALA A 259 -9.09 -6.50 12.47
C ALA A 259 -9.90 -6.55 11.14
N ALA A 260 -10.34 -7.74 10.73
CA ALA A 260 -11.24 -7.95 9.59
C ALA A 260 -12.75 -7.86 9.95
N ALA A 261 -13.11 -7.98 11.23
CA ALA A 261 -14.49 -8.05 11.71
C ALA A 261 -14.81 -7.10 12.89
N ALA A 262 -14.09 -5.98 13.02
CA ALA A 262 -14.47 -4.92 13.94
C ALA A 262 -15.73 -4.22 13.39
N ARG A 263 -16.84 -4.53 14.05
CA ARG A 263 -18.22 -4.06 13.84
C ARG A 263 -18.36 -2.55 13.87
#